data_AF-A0A6G8IET6-F1
#
_entry.id   AF-A0A6G8IET6-F1
#
_cell.length_a   1.000
_cell.length_b   1.000
_cell.length_c   1.000
_cell.angle_alpha   90.00
_cell.angle_beta   90.00
_cell.angle_gamma   90.00
#
_symmetry.space_group_name_H-M   'P 1'
#
loop_
_entity.id
_entity.type
_entity.pdbx_description
1 polymer ?
#
loop_
_entity_poly.entity_id
_entity_poly.type
_entity_poly.pdbx_seq_one_letter_code
_entity_poly.pdbx_strand_id
1 'polypeptide(L)'
;MNTPTLPWRGRLLARFDAQALRDIAAAPAASGGEPAGLSEALQRWSHAGLGSGRAPWWRPHALPEVAQRFSCAALVAPGPGPALHACQRFARDLDRNDELAALAARSRWAGLRLKLAVKWHELWWWRARHPRQPWDCGELRDAPEALRRFVPRRPTLLLAVGLAPDRLRETAALLQARSAAYPQPVRLLCLVRDAAHAPPGAALIGAEAAAR
;
A
#
# COMPACT_ATOMS: atom_id res chain seq x y z
N MET A 1 -8.24 35.20 7.75
CA MET A 1 -7.96 34.44 6.50
C MET A 1 -6.60 33.78 6.68
N ASN A 2 -6.56 32.52 7.11
CA ASN A 2 -5.30 31.80 7.31
C ASN A 2 -5.04 30.92 6.08
N THR A 3 -4.04 31.30 5.28
CA THR A 3 -3.45 30.43 4.25
C THR A 3 -2.60 29.35 4.93
N PRO A 4 -2.94 28.05 4.82
CA PRO A 4 -2.02 27.01 5.21
C PRO A 4 -1.03 26.77 4.06
N THR A 5 0.06 27.54 4.03
CA THR A 5 1.25 27.16 3.26
C THR A 5 1.94 26.02 3.99
N LEU A 6 1.53 24.77 3.74
CA LEU A 6 2.41 23.64 4.01
C LEU A 6 3.57 23.73 3.00
N PRO A 7 4.83 23.85 3.47
CA PRO A 7 5.98 24.02 2.58
C PRO A 7 6.08 22.82 1.64
N TRP A 8 5.98 23.07 0.34
CA TRP A 8 6.06 22.11 -0.76
C TRP A 8 7.25 21.13 -0.64
N ARG A 9 8.34 21.55 0.03
CA ARG A 9 9.51 20.72 0.36
C ARG A 9 9.18 19.49 1.21
N GLY A 10 8.25 19.62 2.18
CA GLY A 10 7.83 18.50 3.02
C GLY A 10 7.08 17.42 2.25
N ARG A 11 6.32 17.82 1.21
CA ARG A 11 5.57 16.90 0.33
C ARG A 11 6.49 16.06 -0.56
N LEU A 12 7.66 16.58 -0.94
CA LEU A 12 8.63 15.86 -1.78
C LEU A 12 9.42 14.79 -1.01
N LEU A 13 9.62 15.01 0.29
CA LEU A 13 10.30 14.08 1.20
C LEU A 13 9.34 13.09 1.87
N ALA A 14 8.09 13.48 2.09
CA ALA A 14 7.07 12.57 2.63
C ALA A 14 6.91 11.37 1.69
N ARG A 15 6.92 10.15 2.25
CA ARG A 15 6.79 8.89 1.49
C ARG A 15 5.37 8.72 0.97
N PHE A 16 4.39 8.94 1.84
CA PHE A 16 2.96 8.89 1.58
C PHE A 16 2.24 10.00 2.40
N ASP A 17 0.91 10.08 2.29
CA ASP A 17 0.12 11.04 3.07
C ASP A 17 0.07 10.64 4.56
N ALA A 18 0.92 11.28 5.37
CA ALA A 18 1.05 11.01 6.80
C ALA A 18 -0.18 11.40 7.63
N GLN A 19 -1.15 12.11 7.06
CA GLN A 19 -2.43 12.39 7.74
C GLN A 19 -3.38 11.20 7.62
N ALA A 20 -3.36 10.51 6.48
CA ALA A 20 -4.17 9.31 6.25
C ALA A 20 -3.49 8.04 6.79
N LEU A 21 -2.16 7.99 6.78
CA LEU A 21 -1.39 6.78 7.06
C LEU A 21 -0.33 6.99 8.14
N ARG A 22 0.03 5.90 8.81
CA ARG A 22 1.21 5.82 9.69
C ARG A 22 2.21 4.84 9.11
N ASP A 23 3.49 5.06 9.43
CA ASP A 23 4.57 4.17 9.01
C ASP A 23 4.35 2.76 9.58
N ILE A 24 4.74 1.77 8.78
CA ILE A 24 4.76 0.38 9.20
C ILE A 24 6.03 0.18 10.00
N ALA A 25 5.89 0.05 11.32
CA ALA A 25 7.04 -0.12 12.20
C ALA A 25 7.82 -1.39 11.84
N ALA A 26 9.14 -1.35 12.01
CA ALA A 26 9.95 -2.55 12.06
C ALA A 26 9.58 -3.33 13.33
N ALA A 27 8.74 -4.34 13.20
CA ALA A 27 8.40 -5.23 14.29
C ALA A 27 9.51 -6.29 14.45
N PRO A 28 9.90 -6.66 15.69
CA PRO A 28 10.75 -7.83 15.91
C PRO A 28 10.12 -9.06 15.27
N ALA A 29 10.94 -10.02 14.87
CA ALA A 29 10.47 -11.27 14.27
C ALA A 29 9.39 -11.89 15.15
N ALA A 30 8.22 -12.16 14.57
CA ALA A 30 7.14 -12.79 15.32
C ALA A 30 7.59 -14.18 15.81
N SER A 31 7.22 -14.51 17.05
CA SER A 31 7.30 -15.88 17.58
C SER A 31 6.21 -16.71 16.91
N GLY A 32 6.49 -17.21 15.71
CA GLY A 32 5.54 -18.00 14.91
C GLY A 32 5.87 -17.89 13.41
N GLY A 33 5.75 -19.02 12.70
CA GLY A 33 5.92 -19.06 11.25
C GLY A 33 4.87 -18.21 10.54
N GLU A 34 5.25 -17.64 9.39
CA GLU A 34 4.27 -17.06 8.48
C GLU A 34 3.26 -18.14 8.06
N PRO A 35 1.95 -17.83 8.00
CA PRO A 35 0.98 -18.76 7.42
C PRO A 35 1.39 -19.17 6.00
N ALA A 36 1.39 -20.47 5.70
CA ALA A 36 1.86 -20.98 4.42
C ALA A 36 1.09 -20.36 3.24
N GLY A 37 1.83 -19.95 2.20
CA GLY A 37 1.27 -19.36 0.98
C GLY A 37 0.74 -17.92 1.12
N LEU A 38 0.79 -17.30 2.31
CA LEU A 38 0.25 -15.96 2.52
C LEU A 38 0.98 -14.91 1.68
N SER A 39 2.32 -14.89 1.69
CA SER A 39 3.12 -13.97 0.87
C SER A 39 2.78 -14.07 -0.62
N GLU A 40 2.65 -15.29 -1.15
CA GLU A 40 2.30 -15.50 -2.56
C GLU A 40 0.87 -15.00 -2.85
N ALA A 41 -0.08 -15.28 -1.96
CA ALA A 41 -1.46 -14.79 -2.10
C ALA A 41 -1.53 -13.25 -2.06
N LEU A 42 -0.80 -12.62 -1.13
CA LEU A 42 -0.68 -11.17 -1.02
C LEU A 42 -0.02 -10.57 -2.27
N GLN A 43 1.04 -11.18 -2.79
CA GLN A 43 1.70 -10.75 -4.01
C GLN A 43 0.77 -10.83 -5.21
N ARG A 44 0.08 -11.97 -5.39
CA ARG A 44 -0.86 -12.20 -6.49
C ARG A 44 -2.02 -11.20 -6.45
N TRP A 45 -2.65 -11.04 -5.28
CA TRP A 45 -3.76 -10.10 -5.11
C TRP A 45 -3.33 -8.64 -5.30
N SER A 46 -2.22 -8.23 -4.69
CA SER A 46 -1.74 -6.84 -4.81
C SER A 46 -1.43 -6.49 -6.27
N HIS A 47 -0.85 -7.42 -7.04
CA HIS A 47 -0.46 -7.19 -8.43
C HIS A 47 -1.57 -7.45 -9.46
N ALA A 48 -2.69 -8.04 -9.07
CA ALA A 48 -3.85 -8.22 -9.93
C ALA A 48 -4.35 -6.86 -10.45
N GLY A 49 -4.59 -6.76 -11.76
CA GLY A 49 -5.22 -5.59 -12.38
C GLY A 49 -4.39 -4.29 -12.33
N LEU A 50 -3.09 -4.33 -12.08
CA LEU A 50 -2.24 -3.13 -12.08
C LEU A 50 -2.13 -2.46 -13.45
N GLY A 51 -2.33 -3.23 -14.53
CA GLY A 51 -2.14 -2.77 -15.90
C GLY A 51 -0.67 -2.42 -16.22
N SER A 52 -0.47 -1.82 -17.38
CA SER A 52 0.85 -1.35 -17.82
C SER A 52 1.33 -0.15 -17.02
N GLY A 53 0.40 0.62 -16.41
CA GLY A 53 0.71 1.86 -15.70
C GLY A 53 1.23 2.98 -16.62
N ARG A 54 1.09 2.83 -17.95
CA ARG A 54 1.54 3.80 -18.94
C ARG A 54 0.53 4.93 -19.07
N ALA A 55 1.01 6.15 -19.22
CA ALA A 55 0.25 7.24 -19.83
C ALA A 55 1.00 7.76 -21.07
N PRO A 56 0.30 8.23 -22.11
CA PRO A 56 0.96 8.73 -23.32
C PRO A 56 1.84 9.95 -22.99
N TRP A 57 3.10 9.94 -23.42
CA TRP A 57 4.07 11.01 -23.09
C TRP A 57 3.62 12.41 -23.55
N TRP A 58 2.78 12.49 -24.60
CA TRP A 58 2.18 13.72 -25.12
C TRP A 58 0.91 14.18 -24.38
N ARG A 59 0.45 13.41 -23.39
CA ARG A 59 -0.70 13.74 -22.53
C ARG A 59 -0.32 13.60 -21.05
N PRO A 60 0.44 14.54 -20.47
CA PRO A 60 0.90 14.49 -19.08
C PRO A 60 -0.23 14.47 -18.04
N HIS A 61 -1.45 14.85 -18.44
CA HIS A 61 -2.63 14.84 -17.58
C HIS A 61 -3.51 13.58 -17.74
N ALA A 62 -3.19 12.69 -18.68
CA ALA A 62 -3.93 11.44 -18.83
C ALA A 62 -3.63 10.52 -17.64
N LEU A 63 -4.67 9.92 -17.07
CA LEU A 63 -4.50 8.90 -16.04
C LEU A 63 -3.81 7.67 -16.65
N PRO A 64 -2.87 7.04 -15.91
CA PRO A 64 -2.26 5.79 -16.33
C PRO A 64 -3.30 4.70 -16.61
N GLU A 65 -2.97 3.83 -17.58
CA GLU A 65 -3.73 2.62 -17.87
C GLU A 65 -3.60 1.64 -16.69
N VAL A 66 -4.68 1.56 -15.91
CA VAL A 66 -4.81 0.69 -14.74
C VAL A 66 -6.16 0.01 -14.84
N ALA A 67 -6.17 -1.32 -14.99
CA ALA A 67 -7.39 -2.11 -15.15
C ALA A 67 -8.25 -2.07 -13.87
N GLN A 68 -7.61 -2.13 -12.70
CA GLN A 68 -8.27 -2.09 -11.39
C GLN A 68 -7.61 -1.08 -10.46
N ARG A 69 -8.20 0.12 -10.39
CA ARG A 69 -7.70 1.24 -9.56
C ARG A 69 -7.89 1.06 -8.07
N PHE A 70 -8.91 0.32 -7.65
CA PHE A 70 -9.12 -0.03 -6.25
C PHE A 70 -9.45 -1.51 -6.12
N SER A 71 -8.84 -2.16 -5.13
CA SER A 71 -9.18 -3.52 -4.73
C SER A 71 -9.09 -3.61 -3.21
N CYS A 72 -10.05 -4.33 -2.62
CA CYS A 72 -10.13 -4.58 -1.20
C CYS A 72 -9.97 -6.08 -0.96
N ALA A 73 -9.22 -6.44 0.07
CA ALA A 73 -9.13 -7.80 0.58
C ALA A 73 -9.29 -7.83 2.10
N ALA A 74 -9.77 -8.95 2.61
CA ALA A 74 -9.80 -9.24 4.02
C ALA A 74 -8.95 -10.49 4.31
N LEU A 75 -8.02 -10.36 5.25
CA LEU A 75 -7.29 -11.47 5.84
C LEU A 75 -7.96 -11.81 7.16
N VAL A 76 -8.55 -12.99 7.25
CA VAL A 76 -9.19 -13.49 8.46
C VAL A 76 -8.12 -14.10 9.35
N ALA A 77 -7.90 -13.51 10.53
CA ALA A 77 -6.91 -13.99 11.49
C ALA A 77 -7.48 -13.93 12.91
N PRO A 78 -7.30 -14.98 13.75
CA PRO A 78 -7.86 -15.04 15.10
C PRO A 78 -7.28 -13.96 16.04
N GLY A 79 -6.11 -13.40 15.70
CA GLY A 79 -5.49 -12.32 16.43
C GLY A 79 -4.39 -11.61 15.64
N PRO A 80 -3.89 -10.46 16.13
CA PRO A 80 -2.95 -9.58 15.43
C PRO A 80 -1.49 -10.08 15.49
N GLY A 81 -1.24 -11.37 15.68
CA GLY A 81 0.12 -11.90 15.89
C GLY A 81 0.84 -12.21 14.57
N PRO A 82 0.95 -13.50 14.18
CA PRO A 82 1.72 -13.90 12.99
C PRO A 82 1.23 -13.29 11.67
N ALA A 83 -0.09 -13.19 11.49
CA ALA A 83 -0.70 -12.65 10.27
C ALA A 83 -0.40 -11.15 10.07
N LEU A 84 -0.52 -10.34 11.13
CA LEU A 84 -0.17 -8.93 11.08
C LEU A 84 1.31 -8.74 10.79
N HIS A 85 2.18 -9.50 11.46
CA HIS A 85 3.62 -9.44 11.22
C HIS A 85 3.98 -9.77 9.76
N ALA A 86 3.35 -10.80 9.18
CA ALA A 86 3.52 -11.17 7.78
C ALA A 86 3.06 -10.04 6.83
N CYS A 87 1.89 -9.44 7.08
CA CYS A 87 1.40 -8.31 6.28
C CYS A 87 2.32 -7.08 6.38
N GLN A 88 2.81 -6.76 7.58
CA GLN A 88 3.74 -5.66 7.79
C GLN A 88 5.08 -5.91 7.09
N ARG A 89 5.62 -7.14 7.15
CA ARG A 89 6.84 -7.52 6.42
C ARG A 89 6.63 -7.42 4.91
N PHE A 90 5.55 -8.01 4.38
CA PHE A 90 5.22 -7.91 2.96
C PHE A 90 5.11 -6.45 2.48
N ALA A 91 4.53 -5.59 3.30
CA ALA A 91 4.42 -4.17 2.98
C ALA A 91 5.78 -3.44 2.99
N ARG A 92 6.71 -3.81 3.89
CA ARG A 92 8.10 -3.31 3.88
C ARG A 92 8.94 -3.87 2.72
N ASP A 93 8.62 -5.06 2.24
CA ASP A 93 9.26 -5.62 1.05
C ASP A 93 8.79 -4.86 -0.21
N LEU A 94 7.48 -4.54 -0.29
CA LEU A 94 6.91 -3.77 -1.40
C LEU A 94 7.39 -2.32 -1.46
N ASP A 95 7.56 -1.66 -0.30
CA ASP A 95 8.05 -0.28 -0.22
C ASP A 95 9.59 -0.19 -0.34
N ARG A 96 10.28 -1.34 -0.32
CA ARG A 96 11.74 -1.51 -0.40
C ARG A 96 12.51 -0.82 0.74
N ASN A 97 11.86 -0.58 1.88
CA ASN A 97 12.47 0.10 3.02
C ASN A 97 13.53 -0.78 3.70
N ASP A 98 13.27 -2.09 3.80
CA ASP A 98 14.22 -3.04 4.39
C ASP A 98 15.46 -3.19 3.48
N GLU A 99 15.29 -3.17 2.15
CA GLU A 99 16.40 -3.13 1.18
C GLU A 99 17.21 -1.82 1.31
N LEU A 100 16.53 -0.68 1.44
CA LEU A 100 17.19 0.62 1.64
C LEU A 100 17.99 0.66 2.94
N ALA A 101 17.42 0.16 4.04
CA ALA A 101 18.10 0.10 5.33
C ALA A 101 19.34 -0.81 5.26
N ALA A 102 19.21 -2.00 4.65
CA ALA A 102 20.33 -2.92 4.47
C ALA A 102 21.45 -2.34 3.60
N LEU A 103 21.12 -1.67 2.49
CA LEU A 103 22.10 -1.02 1.63
C LEU A 103 22.76 0.17 2.32
N ALA A 104 22.00 1.00 3.03
CA ALA A 104 22.53 2.17 3.75
C ALA A 104 23.45 1.78 4.90
N ALA A 105 23.16 0.67 5.60
CA ALA A 105 24.02 0.11 6.64
C ALA A 105 25.36 -0.37 6.07
N ARG A 106 25.38 -0.91 4.85
CA ARG A 106 26.59 -1.38 4.16
C ARG A 106 27.37 -0.23 3.50
N SER A 107 26.67 0.73 2.90
CA SER A 107 27.28 1.86 2.19
C SER A 107 26.29 3.01 2.01
N ARG A 108 26.68 4.21 2.48
CA ARG A 108 25.90 5.44 2.29
C ARG A 108 25.62 5.73 0.81
N TRP A 109 26.58 5.42 -0.07
CA TRP A 109 26.42 5.62 -1.52
C TRP A 109 25.43 4.63 -2.14
N ALA A 110 25.42 3.37 -1.70
CA ALA A 110 24.45 2.39 -2.15
C ALA A 110 23.02 2.80 -1.77
N GLY A 111 22.82 3.26 -0.53
CA GLY A 111 21.54 3.80 -0.09
C GLY A 111 21.10 5.04 -0.88
N LEU A 112 22.03 5.96 -1.19
CA LEU A 112 21.73 7.14 -2.01
C LEU A 112 21.35 6.76 -3.44
N ARG A 113 22.07 5.81 -4.07
CA ARG A 113 21.75 5.31 -5.41
C ARG A 113 20.34 4.73 -5.47
N LEU A 114 19.94 3.96 -4.46
CA LEU A 114 18.58 3.42 -4.40
C LEU A 114 17.54 4.54 -4.28
N LYS A 115 17.76 5.52 -3.39
CA LYS A 115 16.85 6.68 -3.26
C LYS A 115 16.68 7.43 -4.59
N LEU A 116 17.78 7.67 -5.30
CA LEU A 116 17.76 8.32 -6.61
C LEU A 116 17.02 7.46 -7.66
N ALA A 117 17.27 6.14 -7.70
CA ALA A 117 16.56 5.24 -8.60
C ALA A 117 15.04 5.23 -8.35
N VAL A 118 14.62 5.25 -7.08
CA VAL A 118 13.20 5.36 -6.70
C VAL A 118 12.59 6.65 -7.22
N LYS A 119 13.26 7.79 -7.04
CA LYS A 119 12.80 9.09 -7.55
C LYS A 119 12.80 9.16 -9.07
N TRP A 120 13.78 8.53 -9.71
CA TRP A 120 13.86 8.49 -11.16
C TRP A 120 12.70 7.72 -11.80
N HIS A 121 12.21 6.66 -11.15
CA HIS A 121 11.00 5.96 -11.58
C HIS A 121 9.73 6.84 -11.52
N GLU A 122 9.68 7.84 -10.63
CA GLU A 122 8.56 8.80 -10.59
C GLU A 122 8.56 9.72 -11.83
N LEU A 123 9.71 9.95 -12.45
CA LEU A 123 9.85 10.80 -13.64
C LEU A 123 9.46 10.09 -14.94
N TRP A 124 9.46 8.76 -14.98
CA TRP A 124 9.17 7.95 -16.16
C TRP A 124 7.72 7.48 -16.26
N TRP A 125 6.78 8.39 -15.96
CA TRP A 125 5.33 8.11 -15.97
C TRP A 125 4.78 7.60 -17.31
N TRP A 126 5.51 7.81 -18.42
CA TRP A 126 5.15 7.31 -19.75
C TRP A 126 5.61 5.89 -20.07
N ARG A 127 6.49 5.30 -19.23
CA ARG A 127 7.02 3.94 -19.43
C ARG A 127 6.14 2.92 -18.72
N ALA A 128 6.22 1.67 -19.17
CA ALA A 128 5.57 0.56 -18.48
C ALA A 128 6.11 0.43 -17.05
N ARG A 129 5.22 0.06 -16.13
CA ARG A 129 5.55 -0.18 -14.73
C ARG A 129 6.66 -1.22 -14.62
N HIS A 130 7.71 -0.87 -13.89
CA HIS A 130 8.77 -1.82 -13.56
C HIS A 130 8.26 -2.82 -12.50
N PRO A 131 8.53 -4.14 -12.59
CA PRO A 131 8.09 -5.12 -11.61
C PRO A 131 8.57 -4.85 -10.17
N ARG A 132 9.73 -4.20 -10.04
CA ARG A 132 10.31 -3.73 -8.76
C ARG A 132 10.04 -2.25 -8.45
N GLN A 133 9.00 -1.65 -9.05
CA GLN A 133 8.58 -0.30 -8.70
C GLN A 133 8.18 -0.30 -7.22
N PRO A 134 8.74 0.60 -6.39
CA PRO A 134 8.35 0.68 -4.99
C PRO A 134 6.90 1.15 -4.85
N TRP A 135 6.22 0.56 -3.88
CA TRP A 135 4.88 0.96 -3.47
C TRP A 135 4.94 1.97 -2.32
N ASP A 136 3.86 2.71 -2.15
CA ASP A 136 3.60 3.44 -0.91
C ASP A 136 2.80 2.52 0.02
N CYS A 137 3.40 2.14 1.16
CA CYS A 137 2.78 1.24 2.12
C CYS A 137 2.61 1.94 3.46
N GLY A 138 1.42 1.79 4.07
CA GLY A 138 1.14 2.40 5.37
C GLY A 138 -0.03 1.76 6.08
N GLU A 139 -0.02 1.85 7.41
CA GLU A 139 -1.18 1.49 8.21
C GLU A 139 -2.18 2.64 8.23
N LEU A 140 -3.45 2.32 8.04
CA LEU A 140 -4.51 3.28 7.95
C LEU A 140 -4.79 3.90 9.32
N ARG A 141 -4.86 5.24 9.36
CA ARG A 141 -5.37 5.98 10.53
C ARG A 141 -6.88 6.11 10.43
N ASP A 142 -7.56 6.14 11.57
CA ASP A 142 -8.97 6.54 11.62
C ASP A 142 -9.09 8.07 11.43
N ALA A 143 -8.95 8.50 10.17
CA ALA A 143 -8.88 9.90 9.76
C ALA A 143 -9.67 10.10 8.45
N PRO A 144 -11.01 10.05 8.48
CA PRO A 144 -11.85 10.06 7.28
C PRO A 144 -11.64 11.31 6.41
N GLU A 145 -11.40 12.48 7.02
CA GLU A 145 -11.15 13.71 6.27
C GLU A 145 -9.81 13.69 5.51
N ALA A 146 -8.78 13.09 6.10
CA ALA A 146 -7.51 12.89 5.43
C ALA A 146 -7.67 11.91 4.26
N LEU A 147 -8.42 10.82 4.49
CA LEU A 147 -8.70 9.82 3.46
C LEU A 147 -9.50 10.39 2.28
N ARG A 148 -10.43 11.33 2.53
CA ARG A 148 -11.15 12.04 1.45
C ARG A 148 -10.24 12.90 0.57
N ARG A 149 -9.09 13.35 1.10
CA ARG A 149 -8.10 14.16 0.35
C ARG A 149 -6.96 13.31 -0.19
N PHE A 150 -6.95 12.02 0.11
CA PHE A 150 -5.92 11.09 -0.29
C PHE A 150 -5.81 11.01 -1.82
N VAL A 151 -4.57 11.12 -2.30
CA VAL A 151 -4.21 10.98 -3.72
C VAL A 151 -2.93 10.13 -3.79
N PRO A 152 -3.01 8.88 -4.27
CA PRO A 152 -1.87 7.98 -4.32
C PRO A 152 -0.88 8.44 -5.42
N ARG A 153 0.38 8.67 -5.06
CA ARG A 153 1.43 9.04 -6.03
C ARG A 153 2.10 7.84 -6.68
N ARG A 154 2.10 6.72 -5.98
CA ARG A 154 2.58 5.38 -6.40
C ARG A 154 1.48 4.36 -6.13
N PRO A 155 1.58 3.14 -6.70
CA PRO A 155 0.79 2.01 -6.22
C PRO A 155 0.83 1.95 -4.70
N THR A 156 -0.33 1.95 -4.07
CA THR A 156 -0.42 2.10 -2.61
C THR A 156 -1.05 0.87 -1.98
N LEU A 157 -0.45 0.35 -0.92
CA LEU A 157 -1.03 -0.65 -0.03
C LEU A 157 -1.39 -0.02 1.32
N LEU A 158 -2.67 -0.07 1.67
CA LEU A 158 -3.25 0.39 2.92
C LEU A 158 -3.51 -0.82 3.82
N LEU A 159 -2.87 -0.88 4.98
CA LEU A 159 -3.14 -1.90 5.99
C LEU A 159 -4.15 -1.36 7.00
N ALA A 160 -5.36 -1.91 7.00
CA ALA A 160 -6.38 -1.58 7.99
C ALA A 160 -6.34 -2.59 9.13
N VAL A 161 -5.79 -2.17 10.27
CA VAL A 161 -5.56 -3.00 11.46
C VAL A 161 -6.41 -2.47 12.60
N GLY A 162 -7.30 -3.30 13.15
CA GLY A 162 -8.06 -2.96 14.37
C GLY A 162 -9.12 -1.87 14.20
N LEU A 163 -9.50 -1.53 12.97
CA LEU A 163 -10.65 -0.66 12.72
C LEU A 163 -11.96 -1.40 13.00
N ALA A 164 -12.95 -0.69 13.55
CA ALA A 164 -14.29 -1.23 13.75
C ALA A 164 -14.90 -1.66 12.40
N PRO A 165 -15.74 -2.71 12.36
CA PRO A 165 -16.33 -3.21 11.11
C PRO A 165 -17.05 -2.13 10.30
N ASP A 166 -17.82 -1.24 10.94
CA ASP A 166 -18.50 -0.15 10.23
C ASP A 166 -17.52 0.85 9.63
N ARG A 167 -16.45 1.19 10.36
CA ARG A 167 -15.37 2.05 9.85
C ARG A 167 -14.62 1.41 8.68
N LEU A 168 -14.42 0.09 8.69
CA LEU A 168 -13.84 -0.63 7.55
C LEU A 168 -14.73 -0.54 6.31
N ARG A 169 -16.06 -0.73 6.48
CA ARG A 169 -17.03 -0.61 5.38
C ARG A 169 -17.07 0.82 4.82
N GLU A 170 -17.15 1.83 5.70
CA GLU A 170 -17.12 3.24 5.31
C GLU A 170 -15.83 3.61 4.56
N THR A 171 -14.68 3.15 5.07
CA THR A 171 -13.37 3.35 4.44
C THR A 171 -13.33 2.73 3.05
N ALA A 172 -13.74 1.46 2.92
CA ALA A 172 -13.75 0.76 1.65
C ALA A 172 -14.70 1.44 0.64
N ALA A 173 -15.90 1.84 1.08
CA ALA A 173 -16.86 2.55 0.26
C ALA A 173 -16.32 3.90 -0.21
N LEU A 174 -15.67 4.67 0.68
CA LEU A 174 -15.06 5.95 0.33
C LEU A 174 -13.93 5.78 -0.71
N LEU A 175 -13.05 4.79 -0.51
CA LEU A 175 -11.96 4.53 -1.44
C LEU A 175 -12.48 4.03 -2.80
N GLN A 176 -13.51 3.20 -2.80
CA GLN A 176 -14.19 2.72 -4.01
C GLN A 176 -14.84 3.86 -4.79
N ALA A 177 -15.59 4.75 -4.11
CA ALA A 177 -16.28 5.88 -4.73
C ALA A 177 -15.31 6.85 -5.41
N ARG A 178 -14.09 6.99 -4.87
CA ARG A 178 -13.04 7.85 -5.42
C ARG A 178 -12.13 7.16 -6.43
N SER A 179 -12.25 5.83 -6.59
CA SER A 179 -11.26 5.02 -7.30
C SER A 179 -11.01 5.43 -8.74
N ALA A 180 -12.03 5.93 -9.45
CA ALA A 180 -11.91 6.41 -10.82
C ALA A 180 -10.95 7.62 -10.96
N ALA A 181 -10.81 8.43 -9.91
CA ALA A 181 -9.96 9.61 -9.89
C ALA A 181 -8.51 9.31 -9.45
N TYR A 182 -8.20 8.08 -9.04
CA TYR A 182 -6.85 7.75 -8.60
C TYR A 182 -5.89 7.63 -9.78
N PRO A 183 -4.75 8.36 -9.76
CA PRO A 183 -3.72 8.21 -10.79
C PRO A 183 -2.92 6.92 -10.62
N GLN A 184 -2.99 6.28 -9.45
CA GLN A 184 -2.30 5.04 -9.16
C GLN A 184 -3.21 4.06 -8.42
N PRO A 185 -3.02 2.74 -8.57
CA PRO A 185 -3.85 1.76 -7.90
C PRO A 185 -3.69 1.81 -6.38
N VAL A 186 -4.81 1.63 -5.70
CA VAL A 186 -4.90 1.50 -4.24
C VAL A 186 -5.34 0.08 -3.91
N ARG A 187 -4.69 -0.52 -2.92
CA ARG A 187 -5.01 -1.84 -2.37
C ARG A 187 -5.30 -1.65 -0.88
N LEU A 188 -6.51 -2.01 -0.45
CA LEU A 188 -6.89 -2.01 0.97
C LEU A 188 -6.85 -3.45 1.47
N LEU A 189 -5.99 -3.73 2.45
CA LEU A 189 -5.93 -5.01 3.13
C LEU A 189 -6.46 -4.84 4.56
N CYS A 190 -7.61 -5.46 4.82
CA CYS A 190 -8.27 -5.44 6.12
C CYS A 190 -7.87 -6.68 6.92
N LEU A 191 -7.32 -6.49 8.11
CA LEU A 191 -7.11 -7.59 9.04
C LEU A 191 -8.34 -7.69 9.94
N VAL A 192 -9.10 -8.76 9.78
CA VAL A 192 -10.37 -8.99 10.47
C VAL A 192 -10.31 -10.30 11.27
N ARG A 193 -11.06 -10.37 12.36
CA ARG A 193 -11.18 -11.61 13.16
C ARG A 193 -12.19 -12.61 12.58
N ASP A 194 -13.15 -12.09 11.84
CA ASP A 194 -14.28 -12.84 11.28
C ASP A 194 -14.52 -12.34 9.85
N ALA A 195 -14.77 -13.26 8.93
CA ALA A 195 -15.13 -12.94 7.55
C ALA A 195 -16.39 -12.06 7.46
N ALA A 196 -17.32 -12.16 8.42
CA ALA A 196 -18.51 -11.31 8.50
C ALA A 196 -18.18 -9.81 8.70
N HIS A 197 -16.98 -9.51 9.20
CA HIS A 197 -16.48 -8.14 9.35
C HIS A 197 -15.73 -7.63 8.12
N ALA A 198 -15.57 -8.45 7.08
CA ALA A 198 -14.98 -8.00 5.82
C ALA A 198 -15.86 -6.94 5.14
N PRO A 199 -15.28 -5.92 4.48
CA PRO A 199 -16.04 -5.01 3.64
C PRO A 199 -16.75 -5.74 2.49
N PRO A 200 -17.93 -5.29 2.05
CA PRO A 200 -18.60 -5.84 0.88
C PRO A 200 -17.70 -5.85 -0.35
N GLY A 201 -17.66 -6.98 -1.06
CA GLY A 201 -16.82 -7.15 -2.26
C GLY A 201 -15.32 -7.31 -1.99
N ALA A 202 -14.89 -7.37 -0.73
CA ALA A 202 -13.51 -7.70 -0.40
C ALA A 202 -13.20 -9.16 -0.76
N ALA A 203 -12.08 -9.38 -1.46
CA ALA A 203 -11.56 -10.73 -1.66
C ALA A 203 -11.12 -11.31 -0.32
N LEU A 204 -11.48 -12.55 -0.02
CA LEU A 204 -10.95 -13.25 1.14
C LEU A 204 -9.57 -13.80 0.80
N ILE A 205 -8.56 -13.39 1.56
CA ILE A 205 -7.21 -13.96 1.49
C ILE A 205 -7.14 -14.97 2.62
N GLY A 206 -7.37 -16.24 2.28
CA GLY A 206 -7.23 -17.35 3.22
C GLY A 206 -5.77 -17.78 3.35
N ALA A 207 -5.37 -18.21 4.55
CA ALA A 207 -4.19 -19.04 4.77
C ALA A 207 -4.45 -20.53 4.44
N GLU A 208 -5.41 -20.83 3.56
CA GLU A 208 -5.93 -22.18 3.27
C GLU A 208 -4.98 -23.08 2.46
N ALA A 209 -3.69 -22.75 2.37
CA ALA A 209 -2.68 -23.63 1.79
C ALA A 209 -1.99 -24.56 2.80
N ALA A 210 -2.40 -24.58 4.08
CA ALA A 210 -1.74 -25.35 5.14
C ALA A 210 -2.52 -26.60 5.63
N ALA A 211 -3.54 -27.06 4.90
CA ALA A 211 -4.33 -28.23 5.29
C ALA A 211 -4.83 -29.07 4.09
N ARG A 212 -3.97 -29.29 3.08
CA ARG A 212 -4.14 -30.38 2.11
C ARG A 212 -2.81 -31.06 1.87
#